data_AF-A0A078M6K4-F1
#
_entry.id   AF-A0A078M6K4-F1
#
_cell.length_a   1.000
_cell.length_b   1.000
_cell.length_c   1.000
_cell.angle_alpha   90.00
_cell.angle_beta   90.00
_cell.angle_gamma   90.00
#
_symmetry.space_group_name_H-M   'P 1'
#
loop_
_entity.id
_entity.type
_entity.pdbx_description
1 polymer ?
#
loop_
_entity_poly.entity_id
_entity_poly.type
_entity_poly.pdbx_seq_one_letter_code
_entity_poly.pdbx_strand_id
1 'polypeptide(L)'
;MKESKGIFTALGIIFLVFAVFTTVIELTTSGFRVDVLMTYSMAFMCLVLAQISEHLDSTDERSKTIKRTSASYSFYATVVVMLVLSLLVNTDVLKISAATLLQILLPATIFILYVSLLIVTKKM
;
A
#
# COMPACT_ATOMS: atom_id res chain seq x y z
N MET A 1 -13.02 -8.13 17.59
CA MET A 1 -13.05 -6.93 18.45
C MET A 1 -13.46 -5.69 17.64
N LYS A 2 -14.65 -5.12 17.86
CA LYS A 2 -15.12 -3.88 17.18
C LYS A 2 -14.17 -2.69 17.38
N GLU A 3 -13.43 -2.67 18.49
CA GLU A 3 -12.51 -1.58 18.84
C GLU A 3 -11.32 -1.47 17.88
N SER A 4 -10.76 -2.59 17.42
CA SER A 4 -9.63 -2.60 16.48
C SER A 4 -10.00 -1.96 15.13
N LYS A 5 -11.20 -2.23 14.64
CA LYS A 5 -11.74 -1.63 13.41
C LYS A 5 -11.90 -0.11 13.52
N GLY A 6 -12.41 0.38 14.66
CA GLY A 6 -12.57 1.81 14.93
C GLY A 6 -11.22 2.55 14.92
N ILE A 7 -10.21 1.97 15.58
CA ILE A 7 -8.86 2.55 15.65
C ILE A 7 -8.22 2.61 14.26
N PHE A 8 -8.26 1.53 13.48
CA PHE A 8 -7.70 1.52 12.13
C PHE A 8 -8.42 2.49 11.18
N THR A 9 -9.73 2.64 11.31
CA THR A 9 -10.50 3.60 10.52
C THR A 9 -10.08 5.04 10.86
N ALA A 10 -9.99 5.36 12.15
CA ALA A 10 -9.57 6.69 12.61
C ALA A 10 -8.14 7.02 12.15
N LEU A 11 -7.20 6.09 12.32
CA LEU A 11 -5.82 6.25 11.83
C LEU A 11 -5.77 6.43 10.31
N GLY A 12 -6.52 5.62 9.56
CA GLY A 12 -6.59 5.73 8.10
C GLY A 12 -7.10 7.10 7.64
N ILE A 13 -8.12 7.64 8.30
CA ILE A 13 -8.64 8.99 8.02
C ILE A 13 -7.59 10.05 8.37
N ILE A 14 -6.93 9.96 9.52
CA ILE A 14 -5.88 10.90 9.93
C ILE A 14 -4.72 10.91 8.93
N PHE A 15 -4.23 9.73 8.54
CA PHE A 15 -3.16 9.62 7.54
C PHE A 15 -3.61 10.14 6.16
N LEU A 16 -4.88 9.93 5.78
CA LEU A 16 -5.41 10.45 4.52
C LEU A 16 -5.47 11.97 4.54
N VAL A 17 -5.97 12.58 5.62
CA VAL A 17 -5.99 14.03 5.80
C VAL A 17 -4.57 14.59 5.76
N PHE A 18 -3.63 13.94 6.43
CA PHE A 18 -2.22 14.33 6.42
C PHE A 18 -1.59 14.20 5.03
N ALA A 19 -1.90 13.14 4.27
CA ALA A 19 -1.43 12.95 2.90
C ALA A 19 -1.97 14.04 1.95
N VAL A 20 -3.25 14.38 2.06
CA VAL A 20 -3.86 15.46 1.27
C VAL A 20 -3.24 16.80 1.63
N PHE A 21 -3.10 17.09 2.92
CA PHE A 21 -2.53 18.35 3.40
C PHE A 21 -1.08 18.54 2.91
N THR A 22 -0.24 17.51 3.05
CA THR A 22 1.14 17.53 2.56
C THR A 22 1.22 17.69 1.04
N THR A 23 0.35 16.99 0.29
CA THR A 23 0.27 17.16 -1.17
C THR A 23 -0.05 18.60 -1.57
N VAL A 24 -1.01 19.24 -0.90
CA VAL A 24 -1.39 20.64 -1.19
C VAL A 24 -0.24 21.59 -0.92
N ILE A 25 0.46 21.45 0.21
CA ILE A 25 1.62 22.28 0.54
C ILE A 25 2.72 22.13 -0.51
N GLU A 26 3.05 20.89 -0.88
CA GLU A 26 4.12 20.63 -1.85
C GLU A 26 3.79 21.17 -3.24
N LEU A 27 2.54 20.99 -3.69
CA LEU A 27 2.09 21.51 -4.98
C LEU A 27 2.23 23.04 -5.08
N THR A 28 2.04 23.74 -3.97
CA THR A 28 2.21 25.21 -3.90
C THR A 28 3.65 25.68 -3.75
N THR A 29 4.57 24.82 -3.26
CA THR A 29 5.94 25.24 -2.89
C THR A 29 6.98 24.81 -3.93
N SER A 30 6.98 23.53 -4.32
CA SER A 30 8.08 22.92 -5.08
C SER A 30 7.62 21.91 -6.13
N GLY A 31 6.31 21.77 -6.32
CA GLY A 31 5.72 20.75 -7.20
C GLY A 31 5.49 19.43 -6.47
N PHE A 32 5.11 18.39 -7.22
CA PHE A 32 4.76 17.10 -6.63
C PHE A 32 6.01 16.32 -6.20
N ARG A 33 6.17 16.04 -4.90
CA ARG A 33 7.24 15.13 -4.43
C ARG A 33 6.71 13.72 -4.27
N VAL A 34 7.54 12.78 -4.68
CA VAL A 34 7.22 11.35 -4.67
C VAL A 34 7.07 10.81 -3.24
N ASP A 35 7.69 11.46 -2.24
CA ASP A 35 7.63 11.06 -0.83
C ASP A 35 6.19 10.97 -0.29
N VAL A 36 5.25 11.76 -0.82
CA VAL A 36 3.86 11.77 -0.35
C VAL A 36 3.12 10.47 -0.67
N LEU A 37 3.57 9.70 -1.68
CA LEU A 37 3.00 8.38 -2.00
C LEU A 37 3.06 7.41 -0.81
N MET A 38 4.08 7.54 0.03
CA MET A 38 4.23 6.71 1.23
C MET A 38 3.09 6.95 2.22
N THR A 39 2.75 8.23 2.46
CA THR A 39 1.67 8.61 3.36
C THR A 39 0.32 8.12 2.85
N TYR A 40 0.07 8.20 1.54
CA TYR A 40 -1.13 7.62 0.92
C TYR A 40 -1.20 6.10 1.08
N SER A 41 -0.07 5.42 0.92
CA SER A 41 -0.01 3.96 1.06
C SER A 41 -0.25 3.51 2.49
N MET A 42 0.24 4.28 3.48
CA MET A 42 -0.07 4.06 4.90
C MET A 42 -1.55 4.28 5.21
N ALA A 43 -2.15 5.37 4.70
CA ALA A 43 -3.59 5.62 4.84
C ALA A 43 -4.42 4.45 4.27
N PHE A 44 -4.06 4.01 3.07
CA PHE A 44 -4.70 2.88 2.40
C PHE A 44 -4.57 1.59 3.21
N MET A 45 -3.37 1.26 3.69
CA MET A 45 -3.11 0.11 4.57
C MET A 45 -4.04 0.13 5.79
N CYS A 46 -4.14 1.26 6.50
CA CYS A 46 -4.99 1.37 7.69
C CYS A 46 -6.48 1.15 7.35
N LEU A 47 -6.96 1.70 6.24
CA LEU A 47 -8.36 1.52 5.82
C LEU A 47 -8.66 0.08 5.41
N VAL A 48 -7.73 -0.59 4.72
CA VAL A 48 -7.85 -2.01 4.37
C VAL A 48 -7.88 -2.87 5.64
N LEU A 49 -6.96 -2.63 6.58
CA LEU A 49 -6.94 -3.34 7.85
C LEU A 49 -8.22 -3.12 8.66
N ALA A 50 -8.80 -1.93 8.64
CA ALA A 50 -10.09 -1.68 9.29
C ALA A 50 -11.22 -2.57 8.71
N GLN A 51 -11.20 -2.87 7.42
CA GLN A 51 -12.20 -3.73 6.80
C GLN A 51 -11.97 -5.22 7.09
N ILE A 52 -10.71 -5.62 7.20
CA ILE A 52 -10.32 -7.04 7.24
C ILE A 52 -9.96 -7.50 8.65
N SER A 53 -9.76 -6.60 9.63
CA SER A 53 -9.26 -6.91 10.97
C SER A 53 -10.03 -8.06 11.63
N GLU A 54 -11.36 -8.08 11.51
CA GLU A 54 -12.21 -9.14 12.09
C GLU A 54 -11.97 -10.52 11.45
N HIS A 55 -11.60 -10.56 10.16
CA HIS A 55 -11.32 -11.80 9.41
C HIS A 55 -9.88 -12.32 9.61
N LEU A 56 -8.96 -11.47 10.04
CA LEU A 56 -7.56 -11.83 10.28
C LEU A 56 -7.29 -12.30 11.72
N ASP A 57 -8.14 -11.89 12.65
CA ASP A 57 -8.01 -12.12 14.09
C ASP A 57 -8.56 -13.48 14.53
N SER A 58 -9.36 -14.14 13.68
CA SER A 58 -9.76 -15.52 13.92
C SER A 58 -8.54 -16.44 13.82
N THR A 59 -8.23 -17.20 14.88
CA THR A 59 -7.15 -18.21 14.90
C THR A 59 -7.43 -19.43 14.00
N ASP A 60 -8.51 -19.36 13.22
CA ASP A 60 -8.97 -20.41 12.34
C ASP A 60 -8.05 -20.61 11.12
N GLU A 61 -8.09 -21.81 10.54
CA GLU A 61 -7.37 -22.14 9.31
C GLU A 61 -7.64 -21.17 8.16
N ARG A 62 -8.83 -20.55 8.13
CA ARG A 62 -9.21 -19.56 7.14
C ARG A 62 -8.28 -18.34 7.16
N SER A 63 -7.96 -17.79 8.33
CA SER A 63 -7.04 -16.63 8.44
C SER A 63 -5.63 -16.98 7.96
N LYS A 64 -5.13 -18.18 8.31
CA LYS A 64 -3.83 -18.66 7.81
C LYS A 64 -3.82 -18.81 6.30
N THR A 65 -4.90 -19.32 5.73
CA THR A 65 -5.05 -19.51 4.28
C THR A 65 -5.12 -18.18 3.54
N ILE A 66 -5.87 -17.21 4.07
CA ILE A 66 -5.93 -15.83 3.52
C ILE A 66 -4.53 -15.21 3.47
N LYS A 67 -3.80 -15.23 4.60
CA LYS A 67 -2.45 -14.65 4.69
C LYS A 67 -1.47 -15.30 3.71
N ARG A 68 -1.45 -16.64 3.63
CA ARG A 68 -0.56 -17.38 2.71
C ARG A 68 -0.89 -17.10 1.25
N THR A 69 -2.17 -17.08 0.91
CA THR A 69 -2.65 -16.86 -0.46
C THR A 69 -2.35 -15.43 -0.89
N SER A 70 -2.70 -14.44 -0.06
CA SER A 70 -2.39 -13.02 -0.30
C SER A 70 -0.89 -12.78 -0.44
N ALA A 71 -0.05 -13.38 0.41
CA ALA A 71 1.40 -13.27 0.28
C ALA A 71 1.92 -13.80 -1.07
N SER A 72 1.35 -14.91 -1.56
CA SER A 72 1.72 -15.48 -2.86
C SER A 72 1.32 -14.54 -4.01
N TYR A 73 0.09 -14.03 -4.02
CA TYR A 73 -0.35 -13.04 -5.02
C TYR A 73 0.49 -11.76 -4.98
N SER A 74 0.79 -11.26 -3.79
CA SER A 74 1.62 -10.07 -3.58
C SER A 74 3.03 -10.26 -4.14
N PHE A 75 3.62 -11.43 -3.91
CA PHE A 75 4.94 -11.77 -4.42
C PHE A 75 4.98 -11.71 -5.94
N TYR A 76 4.08 -12.41 -6.63
CA TYR A 76 4.03 -12.39 -8.09
C TYR A 76 3.77 -10.99 -8.65
N ALA A 77 2.84 -10.24 -8.06
CA ALA A 77 2.55 -8.87 -8.49
C ALA A 77 3.75 -7.93 -8.28
N THR A 78 4.46 -8.07 -7.14
CA THR A 78 5.66 -7.27 -6.85
C THR A 78 6.79 -7.59 -7.83
N VAL A 79 7.02 -8.86 -8.16
CA VAL A 79 8.01 -9.27 -9.16
C VAL A 79 7.69 -8.66 -10.53
N VAL A 80 6.43 -8.69 -10.96
CA VAL A 80 6.01 -8.05 -12.22
C VAL A 80 6.29 -6.55 -12.19
N VAL A 81 5.94 -5.86 -11.11
CA VAL A 81 6.21 -4.41 -10.96
C VAL A 81 7.71 -4.11 -10.97
N MET A 82 8.53 -4.94 -10.31
CA MET A 82 9.99 -4.78 -10.34
C MET A 82 10.56 -4.98 -11.74
N LEU A 83 10.08 -5.97 -12.50
CA LEU A 83 10.50 -6.19 -13.88
C LEU A 83 10.14 -5.01 -14.78
N VAL A 84 8.91 -4.49 -14.66
CA VAL A 84 8.46 -3.31 -15.41
C VAL A 84 9.33 -2.10 -15.06
N LEU A 85 9.53 -1.79 -13.78
CA LEU A 85 10.37 -0.67 -13.36
C LEU A 85 11.81 -0.80 -13.85
N SER A 86 12.36 -2.01 -13.81
CA SER A 86 13.71 -2.28 -14.34
C SER A 86 13.81 -1.97 -15.83
N LEU A 87 12.82 -2.40 -16.64
CA LEU A 87 12.80 -2.09 -18.08
C LEU A 87 12.68 -0.58 -18.34
N LEU A 88 11.86 0.14 -17.57
CA LEU A 88 11.68 1.58 -17.73
C LEU A 88 12.96 2.38 -17.41
N VAL A 89 13.76 1.92 -16.45
CA VAL A 89 15.06 2.53 -16.13
C VAL A 89 16.10 2.23 -17.20
N ASN A 90 16.18 0.97 -17.64
CA ASN A 90 17.21 0.55 -18.61
C ASN A 90 16.98 1.15 -20.02
N THR A 91 15.76 1.55 -20.34
CA THR A 91 15.43 2.15 -21.64
C THR A 91 15.67 3.67 -21.69
N ASP A 92 16.17 4.26 -20.60
CA ASP A 92 16.43 5.71 -20.44
C ASP A 92 15.21 6.61 -20.73
N VAL A 93 14.00 6.01 -20.73
CA VAL A 93 12.71 6.70 -20.91
C VAL A 93 12.44 7.62 -19.71
N LEU A 94 12.99 7.27 -18.54
CA LEU A 94 12.84 8.00 -17.30
C LEU A 94 14.21 8.25 -16.66
N LYS A 95 14.67 9.51 -16.70
CA LYS A 95 15.85 9.97 -15.94
C LYS A 95 15.51 10.08 -14.45
N ILE A 96 15.40 8.93 -13.78
CA ILE A 96 15.01 8.82 -12.37
C ILE A 96 16.22 8.32 -11.56
N SER A 97 16.50 8.99 -10.45
CA SER A 97 17.53 8.56 -9.49
C SER A 97 17.09 7.27 -8.77
N ALA A 98 18.06 6.42 -8.39
CA ALA A 98 17.80 5.23 -7.59
C ALA A 98 17.02 5.53 -6.30
N ALA A 99 17.26 6.69 -5.66
CA ALA A 99 16.53 7.11 -4.46
C ALA A 99 15.03 7.35 -4.75
N THR A 100 14.72 8.06 -5.83
CA THR A 100 13.34 8.30 -6.26
C THR A 100 12.65 7.01 -6.67
N LEU A 101 13.38 6.06 -7.25
CA LEU A 101 12.82 4.76 -7.60
C LEU A 101 12.41 3.96 -6.35
N LEU A 102 13.22 3.98 -5.29
CA LEU A 102 12.86 3.37 -4.01
C LEU A 102 11.65 4.06 -3.37
N GLN A 103 11.55 5.39 -3.48
CA GLN A 103 10.39 6.17 -3.02
C GLN A 103 9.09 5.81 -3.76
N ILE A 104 9.16 5.26 -4.99
CA ILE A 104 8.00 4.73 -5.71
C ILE A 104 7.74 3.27 -5.35
N LEU A 105 8.79 2.47 -5.28
CA LEU A 105 8.71 1.02 -5.10
C LEU A 105 8.14 0.65 -3.72
N LEU A 106 8.58 1.30 -2.66
CA LEU A 106 8.10 1.04 -1.31
C LEU A 106 6.58 1.24 -1.16
N PRO A 107 6.00 2.42 -1.49
CA PRO A 107 4.55 2.59 -1.46
C PRO A 107 3.81 1.63 -2.39
N ALA A 108 4.36 1.36 -3.58
CA ALA A 108 3.74 0.42 -4.52
C ALA A 108 3.64 -0.99 -3.94
N THR A 109 4.70 -1.50 -3.28
CA THR A 109 4.67 -2.84 -2.66
C THR A 109 3.69 -2.93 -1.50
N ILE A 110 3.59 -1.88 -0.68
CA ILE A 110 2.55 -1.78 0.37
C ILE A 110 1.16 -1.84 -0.28
N PHE A 111 0.93 -1.06 -1.32
CA PHE A 111 -0.36 -1.04 -2.01
C PHE A 111 -0.73 -2.42 -2.57
N ILE A 112 0.21 -3.08 -3.27
CA ILE A 112 0.03 -4.42 -3.82
C ILE A 112 -0.32 -5.43 -2.72
N LEU A 113 0.40 -5.38 -1.61
CA LEU A 113 0.19 -6.28 -0.49
C LEU A 113 -1.23 -6.15 0.08
N TYR A 114 -1.64 -4.94 0.41
CA TYR A 114 -2.95 -4.71 1.02
C TYR A 114 -4.11 -4.86 0.03
N VAL A 115 -3.93 -4.52 -1.25
CA VAL A 115 -4.90 -4.83 -2.30
C VAL A 115 -5.09 -6.34 -2.43
N SER A 116 -4.01 -7.12 -2.49
CA SER A 116 -4.12 -8.58 -2.61
C SER A 116 -4.84 -9.19 -1.40
N LEU A 117 -4.58 -8.66 -0.20
CA LEU A 117 -5.20 -9.10 1.03
C LEU A 117 -6.70 -8.85 0.98
N LEU A 118 -7.11 -7.65 0.54
CA LEU A 118 -8.51 -7.28 0.37
C LEU A 118 -9.23 -8.14 -0.66
N ILE A 119 -8.60 -8.43 -1.79
CA ILE A 119 -9.19 -9.27 -2.84
C ILE A 119 -9.38 -10.71 -2.32
N VAL A 120 -8.37 -11.28 -1.67
CA VAL A 120 -8.44 -12.66 -1.15
C VAL A 120 -9.48 -12.78 -0.04
N THR A 121 -9.52 -11.82 0.90
CA THR A 121 -10.54 -11.81 1.96
C THR A 121 -11.95 -11.71 1.39
N LYS A 122 -12.20 -10.89 0.36
CA LYS A 122 -13.54 -10.78 -0.24
C LYS A 122 -13.98 -12.02 -1.02
N LYS A 123 -13.03 -12.83 -1.49
CA LYS A 123 -13.31 -14.01 -2.31
C LYS A 123 -13.55 -15.27 -1.47
N MET A 124 -13.03 -15.31 -0.24
CA MET A 124 -13.16 -16.44 0.71
C MET A 124 -14.25 -16.16 1.73
#